data_AF-A0A6L3GMC8-F1
#
_entry.id   AF-A0A6L3GMC8-F1
#
_cell.length_a   1.000
_cell.length_b   1.000
_cell.length_c   1.000
_cell.angle_alpha   90.00
_cell.angle_beta   90.00
_cell.angle_gamma   90.00
#
_symmetry.space_group_name_H-M   'P 1'
#
loop_
_entity.id
_entity.type
_entity.pdbx_description
1 polymer ?
#
loop_
_entity_poly.entity_id
_entity_poly.type
_entity_poly.pdbx_seq_one_letter_code
_entity_poly.pdbx_strand_id
1 'polypeptide(L)'
;MKKLGIFKYKYVGENVIQSGFTVLDKITYGWKNGELIVIGGRPAMGKTAFGLSLVRNIAIIDRIPTAYFSLEMSSVQFMNRFLLNLSGIERFQSKPYNKKEQAILDDAEKVIDDAPIFLDDTPSLSVQELRTRAFRLVREYQVKLIIID
;
A
#
# COMPACT_ATOMS: atom_id res chain seq x y z
N MET A 1 49.10 6.05 1.43
CA MET A 1 48.36 6.25 0.16
C MET A 1 47.08 5.41 0.19
N LYS A 2 45.90 6.04 0.26
CA LYS A 2 44.61 5.34 0.13
C LYS A 2 44.43 4.94 -1.34
N LYS A 3 44.22 3.64 -1.63
CA LYS A 3 43.85 3.18 -2.97
C LYS A 3 42.52 3.84 -3.36
N LEU A 4 42.51 4.65 -4.42
CA LEU A 4 41.28 5.06 -5.10
C LEU A 4 40.65 3.78 -5.66
N GLY A 5 39.63 3.27 -4.97
CA GLY A 5 38.77 2.24 -5.51
C GLY A 5 37.97 2.82 -6.67
N ILE A 6 38.09 2.22 -7.86
CA ILE A 6 37.21 2.52 -8.99
C ILE A 6 35.80 2.17 -8.52
N PHE A 7 34.94 3.19 -8.33
CA PHE A 7 33.51 2.99 -8.14
C PHE A 7 32.95 2.41 -9.42
N LYS A 8 32.90 1.08 -9.52
CA LYS A 8 32.09 0.42 -10.53
C LYS A 8 30.63 0.74 -10.18
N TYR A 9 30.03 1.68 -10.90
CA TYR A 9 28.58 1.84 -10.93
C TYR A 9 28.00 0.52 -11.45
N LYS A 10 27.60 -0.37 -10.53
CA LYS A 10 26.71 -1.47 -10.90
C LYS A 10 25.36 -0.79 -11.12
N TYR A 11 24.91 -0.77 -12.36
CA TYR A 11 23.48 -0.66 -12.65
C TYR A 11 22.86 -1.94 -12.09
N VAL A 12 22.60 -1.96 -10.77
CA VAL A 12 21.66 -2.90 -10.18
C VAL A 12 20.36 -2.52 -10.84
N GLY A 13 19.77 -3.40 -11.65
CA GLY A 13 18.43 -3.13 -12.21
C GLY A 13 17.55 -2.70 -11.04
N GLU A 14 17.23 -1.40 -10.97
CA GLU A 14 16.49 -0.87 -9.83
C GLU A 14 15.12 -1.54 -9.90
N ASN A 15 14.80 -2.39 -8.93
CA ASN A 15 13.45 -2.87 -8.73
C ASN A 15 12.63 -1.68 -8.22
N VAL A 16 12.20 -0.84 -9.16
CA VAL A 16 11.37 0.34 -8.92
C VAL A 16 9.91 -0.10 -8.89
N ILE A 17 9.19 0.31 -7.86
CA ILE A 17 7.74 0.11 -7.77
C ILE A 17 7.06 1.36 -8.30
N GLN A 18 6.19 1.23 -9.29
CA GLN A 18 5.40 2.36 -9.78
C GLN A 18 4.25 2.64 -8.80
N SER A 19 3.87 3.91 -8.63
CA SER A 19 2.72 4.30 -7.80
C SER A 19 1.37 3.99 -8.46
N GLY A 20 1.38 3.81 -9.79
CA GLY A 20 0.18 3.71 -10.62
C GLY A 20 -0.43 5.07 -10.96
N PHE A 21 0.16 6.17 -10.49
CA PHE A 21 -0.17 7.52 -10.90
C PHE A 21 0.86 8.00 -11.92
N THR A 22 0.53 7.89 -13.22
CA THR A 22 1.48 8.16 -14.32
C THR A 22 2.21 9.49 -14.23
N VAL A 23 1.53 10.56 -13.78
CA VAL A 23 2.16 11.88 -13.64
C VAL A 23 3.14 11.91 -12.47
N LEU A 24 2.79 11.27 -11.35
CA LEU A 24 3.67 11.17 -10.18
C LEU A 24 4.92 10.35 -10.53
N ASP A 25 4.73 9.18 -11.14
CA ASP A 25 5.80 8.27 -11.54
C ASP A 25 6.79 8.92 -12.53
N LYS A 26 6.32 9.82 -13.40
CA LYS A 26 7.21 10.60 -14.28
C LYS A 26 8.09 11.59 -13.54
N ILE A 27 7.64 12.10 -12.40
CA ILE A 27 8.37 13.10 -11.61
C ILE A 27 9.29 12.42 -10.60
N THR A 28 8.82 11.34 -9.96
CA THR A 28 9.56 10.61 -8.92
C THR A 28 10.45 9.51 -9.48
N TYR A 29 10.18 9.06 -10.72
CA TYR A 29 10.76 7.85 -11.31
C TYR A 29 10.40 6.58 -10.52
N GLY A 30 9.21 6.57 -9.91
CA GLY A 30 8.71 5.51 -9.05
C GLY A 30 9.37 5.46 -7.67
N TRP A 31 9.10 4.40 -6.92
CA TRP A 31 9.60 4.18 -5.57
C TRP A 31 10.79 3.23 -5.58
N LYS A 32 11.92 3.65 -5.01
CA LYS A 32 13.14 2.84 -4.99
C LYS A 32 13.36 2.21 -3.63
N ASN A 33 13.97 1.04 -3.64
CA ASN A 33 14.26 0.32 -2.40
C ASN A 33 15.25 1.11 -1.53
N GLY A 34 14.95 1.21 -0.23
CA GLY A 34 15.74 1.95 0.76
C GLY A 34 15.35 3.41 0.93
N GLU A 35 14.40 3.93 0.14
CA GLU A 35 13.90 5.30 0.29
C GLU A 35 12.79 5.38 1.36
N LEU A 36 12.79 6.50 2.11
CA LEU A 36 11.68 6.90 2.95
C LEU A 36 10.89 7.99 2.24
N ILE A 37 9.67 7.67 1.84
CA ILE A 37 8.76 8.61 1.19
C ILE A 37 7.79 9.16 2.24
N VAL A 38 7.72 10.48 2.36
CA VAL A 38 6.83 11.16 3.32
C VAL A 38 5.74 11.91 2.57
N ILE A 39 4.48 11.58 2.86
CA ILE A 39 3.32 12.21 2.25
C ILE A 39 2.70 13.17 3.28
N GLY A 40 2.94 14.47 3.09
CA GLY A 40 2.43 15.53 3.96
C GLY A 40 1.10 16.11 3.48
N GLY A 41 0.22 16.47 4.41
CA GLY A 41 -1.04 17.14 4.12
C GLY A 41 -1.88 17.37 5.37
N ARG A 42 -2.76 18.38 5.35
CA ARG A 42 -3.66 18.68 6.49
C ARG A 42 -4.66 17.53 6.71
N PRO A 43 -5.31 17.45 7.88
CA PRO A 43 -6.46 16.56 8.07
C PRO A 43 -7.48 16.72 6.94
N ALA A 44 -8.13 15.62 6.55
CA ALA A 44 -9.10 15.55 5.45
C ALA A 44 -8.58 15.90 4.03
N MET A 45 -7.28 16.11 3.82
CA MET A 45 -6.71 16.32 2.47
C MET A 45 -6.46 15.03 1.67
N GLY A 46 -6.99 13.89 2.12
CA GLY A 46 -6.98 12.64 1.35
C GLY A 46 -5.71 11.78 1.46
N LYS A 47 -4.87 11.96 2.49
CA LYS A 47 -3.65 11.13 2.70
C LYS A 47 -3.95 9.63 2.74
N THR A 48 -4.88 9.20 3.60
CA THR A 48 -5.33 7.81 3.68
C THR A 48 -5.93 7.32 2.36
N ALA A 49 -6.73 8.16 1.67
CA ALA A 49 -7.31 7.79 0.38
C ALA A 49 -6.24 7.58 -0.70
N PHE A 50 -5.16 8.38 -0.67
CA PHE A 50 -3.99 8.18 -1.50
C PHE A 50 -3.27 6.88 -1.15
N GLY A 51 -3.06 6.59 0.15
CA GLY A 51 -2.50 5.31 0.61
C GLY A 51 -3.30 4.09 0.13
N LEU A 52 -4.63 4.13 0.24
CA LEU A 52 -5.52 3.10 -0.29
C LEU A 52 -5.38 2.93 -1.81
N SER A 53 -5.24 4.04 -2.54
CA SER A 53 -5.06 4.00 -4.00
C SER A 53 -3.72 3.40 -4.39
N LEU A 54 -2.65 3.65 -3.61
CA LEU A 54 -1.37 2.98 -3.79
C LEU A 54 -1.49 1.47 -3.57
N VAL A 55 -2.14 1.05 -2.48
CA VAL A 55 -2.39 -0.39 -2.22
C VAL A 55 -3.14 -1.03 -3.38
N ARG A 56 -4.17 -0.37 -3.91
CA ARG A 56 -4.89 -0.86 -5.09
C ARG A 56 -3.95 -1.05 -6.27
N ASN A 57 -3.22 -0.02 -6.68
CA ASN A 57 -2.38 -0.12 -7.88
C ASN A 57 -1.26 -1.16 -7.70
N ILE A 58 -0.62 -1.17 -6.54
CA ILE A 58 0.60 -1.97 -6.32
C ILE A 58 0.26 -3.41 -5.95
N ALA A 59 -0.68 -3.64 -5.05
CA ALA A 59 -1.00 -4.98 -4.57
C ALA A 59 -2.08 -5.68 -5.41
N ILE A 60 -3.10 -4.96 -5.89
CA ILE A 60 -4.18 -5.56 -6.69
C ILE A 60 -3.74 -5.72 -8.15
N ILE A 61 -3.29 -4.62 -8.78
CA ILE A 61 -2.99 -4.61 -10.22
C ILE A 61 -1.61 -5.23 -10.48
N ASP A 62 -0.56 -4.73 -9.83
CA ASP A 62 0.81 -5.19 -10.07
C ASP A 62 1.18 -6.45 -9.28
N ARG A 63 0.30 -6.93 -8.39
CA ARG A 63 0.48 -8.14 -7.56
C ARG A 63 1.77 -8.11 -6.73
N ILE A 64 2.16 -6.92 -6.27
CA ILE A 64 3.35 -6.72 -5.45
C ILE A 64 2.97 -6.82 -3.96
N PRO A 65 3.58 -7.75 -3.20
CA PRO A 65 3.33 -7.89 -1.77
C PRO A 65 3.56 -6.59 -1.00
N THR A 66 2.51 -6.08 -0.35
CA THR A 66 2.47 -4.76 0.29
C THR A 66 1.92 -4.86 1.70
N ALA A 67 2.63 -4.27 2.66
CA ALA A 67 2.16 -4.14 4.03
C ALA A 67 1.58 -2.75 4.28
N TYR A 68 0.47 -2.68 5.01
CA TYR A 68 -0.17 -1.46 5.45
C TYR A 68 -0.29 -1.50 6.98
N PHE A 69 0.39 -0.58 7.65
CA PHE A 69 0.26 -0.37 9.09
C PHE A 69 -0.69 0.79 9.31
N SER A 70 -1.86 0.51 9.88
CA SER A 70 -2.91 1.48 10.16
C SER A 70 -2.91 1.82 11.65
N LEU A 71 -2.41 3.00 11.99
CA LEU A 71 -2.27 3.48 13.37
C LEU A 71 -3.52 4.22 13.85
N GLU A 72 -4.31 4.80 12.94
CA GLU A 72 -5.53 5.55 13.28
C GLU A 72 -6.82 4.77 13.04
N MET A 73 -6.85 3.90 12.03
CA MET A 73 -8.06 3.18 11.61
C MET A 73 -7.97 1.69 11.91
N SER A 74 -9.12 1.08 12.21
CA SER A 74 -9.18 -0.38 12.34
C SER A 74 -9.13 -1.08 10.97
N SER A 75 -8.75 -2.36 10.97
CA SER A 75 -8.74 -3.20 9.77
C SER A 75 -10.10 -3.24 9.08
N VAL A 76 -11.18 -3.29 9.87
CA VAL A 76 -12.56 -3.29 9.35
C VAL A 76 -12.88 -1.96 8.64
N GLN A 77 -12.45 -0.83 9.20
CA GLN A 77 -12.66 0.47 8.55
C GLN A 77 -11.85 0.61 7.26
N PHE A 78 -10.59 0.13 7.28
CA PHE A 78 -9.75 0.06 6.09
C PHE A 78 -10.41 -0.78 4.99
N MET A 79 -10.78 -2.02 5.30
CA MET A 79 -11.37 -2.97 4.34
C MET A 79 -12.66 -2.44 3.73
N ASN A 80 -13.55 -1.86 4.55
CA ASN A 80 -14.78 -1.26 4.03
C ASN A 80 -14.51 -0.12 3.04
N ARG A 81 -13.56 0.76 3.33
CA ARG A 81 -13.18 1.85 2.40
C ARG A 81 -12.51 1.31 1.16
N PHE A 82 -11.67 0.30 1.30
CA PHE A 82 -10.95 -0.31 0.18
C PHE A 82 -11.91 -1.05 -0.76
N LEU A 83 -12.86 -1.81 -0.20
CA LEU A 83 -13.91 -2.50 -0.96
C LEU A 83 -14.77 -1.52 -1.77
N LEU A 84 -15.21 -0.42 -1.15
CA LEU A 84 -15.96 0.62 -1.86
C LEU A 84 -15.12 1.30 -2.95
N ASN A 85 -13.85 1.59 -2.67
CA ASN A 85 -12.94 2.16 -3.67
C ASN A 85 -12.74 1.24 -4.88
N LEU A 86 -12.60 -0.07 -4.64
CA LEU A 86 -12.38 -1.06 -5.68
C LEU A 86 -13.65 -1.34 -6.49
N SER A 87 -14.80 -1.47 -5.82
CA SER A 87 -16.11 -1.73 -6.43
C SER A 87 -16.69 -0.54 -7.19
N GLY A 88 -16.26 0.69 -6.86
CA GLY A 88 -16.83 1.92 -7.42
C GLY A 88 -18.21 2.27 -6.88
N ILE A 89 -18.65 1.62 -5.79
CA ILE A 89 -19.93 1.92 -5.14
C ILE A 89 -19.73 3.11 -4.19
N GLU A 90 -20.50 4.18 -4.41
CA GLU A 90 -20.33 5.46 -3.71
C GLU A 90 -21.00 5.51 -2.32
N ARG A 91 -21.95 4.61 -2.04
CA ARG A 91 -22.72 4.65 -0.79
C ARG A 91 -22.30 3.54 0.16
N PHE A 92 -22.12 3.92 1.43
CA PHE A 92 -21.99 3.00 2.53
C PHE A 92 -23.36 2.82 3.20
N GLN A 93 -23.89 1.59 3.17
CA GLN A 93 -25.00 1.06 4.00
C GLN A 93 -26.08 2.04 4.50
N SER A 94 -26.61 2.91 3.63
CA SER A 94 -27.82 3.69 3.93
C SER A 94 -29.12 2.92 3.66
N LYS A 95 -29.04 1.93 2.75
CA LYS A 95 -30.09 0.96 2.40
C LYS A 95 -29.40 -0.35 1.96
N PRO A 96 -30.10 -1.50 2.01
CA PRO A 96 -29.58 -2.75 1.46
C PRO A 96 -29.12 -2.58 0.00
N TYR A 97 -28.00 -3.22 -0.36
CA TYR A 97 -27.55 -3.28 -1.75
C TYR A 97 -28.53 -4.10 -2.58
N ASN A 98 -28.77 -3.66 -3.82
CA ASN A 98 -29.52 -4.47 -4.76
C ASN A 98 -28.66 -5.65 -5.25
N LYS A 99 -29.27 -6.63 -5.92
CA LYS A 99 -28.55 -7.83 -6.39
C LYS A 99 -27.34 -7.53 -7.27
N LYS A 100 -27.40 -6.46 -8.08
CA LYS A 100 -26.29 -6.07 -8.97
C LYS A 100 -25.12 -5.50 -8.16
N GLU A 101 -25.42 -4.62 -7.21
CA GLU A 101 -24.42 -4.05 -6.31
C GLU A 101 -23.78 -5.11 -5.43
N GLN A 102 -24.57 -6.04 -4.91
CA GLN A 102 -24.06 -7.17 -4.15
C GLN A 102 -23.07 -7.99 -4.98
N ALA A 103 -23.42 -8.33 -6.23
CA ALA A 103 -22.52 -9.06 -7.12
C ALA A 103 -21.19 -8.31 -7.37
N ILE A 104 -21.24 -6.98 -7.55
CA ILE A 104 -20.04 -6.16 -7.71
C ILE A 104 -19.17 -6.17 -6.44
N LEU A 105 -19.79 -6.10 -5.26
CA LEU A 105 -19.08 -6.17 -3.98
C LEU A 105 -18.43 -7.55 -3.79
N ASP A 106 -19.18 -8.62 -4.05
CA ASP A 106 -18.68 -9.99 -3.92
C ASP A 106 -17.49 -10.23 -4.87
N ASP A 107 -17.51 -9.68 -6.08
CA ASP A 107 -16.39 -9.78 -7.02
C ASP A 107 -15.19 -8.94 -6.58
N ALA A 108 -15.40 -7.75 -6.03
CA ALA A 108 -14.32 -6.94 -5.47
C ALA A 108 -13.70 -7.60 -4.22
N GLU A 109 -14.49 -8.23 -3.37
CA GLU A 109 -14.03 -8.98 -2.20
C GLU A 109 -13.11 -10.13 -2.61
N LYS A 110 -13.49 -10.93 -3.60
CA LYS A 110 -12.63 -12.01 -4.15
C LYS A 110 -11.29 -11.48 -4.66
N VAL A 111 -11.29 -10.31 -5.31
CA VAL A 111 -10.06 -9.68 -5.82
C VAL A 111 -9.16 -9.25 -4.65
N ILE A 112 -9.74 -8.76 -3.56
CA ILE A 112 -8.99 -8.37 -2.36
C ILE A 112 -8.45 -9.60 -1.64
N ASP A 113 -9.24 -10.66 -1.50
CA ASP A 113 -8.84 -11.91 -0.84
C ASP A 113 -7.65 -12.60 -1.52
N ASP A 114 -7.58 -12.53 -2.86
CA ASP A 114 -6.44 -13.07 -3.62
C ASP A 114 -5.21 -12.14 -3.57
N ALA A 115 -5.34 -10.90 -3.09
CA ALA A 115 -4.28 -9.90 -3.14
C ALA A 115 -3.20 -10.09 -2.06
N PRO A 116 -1.91 -9.87 -2.37
CA PRO A 116 -0.83 -9.98 -1.40
C PRO A 116 -0.75 -8.72 -0.51
N ILE A 117 -1.83 -8.44 0.23
CA ILE A 117 -1.96 -7.30 1.15
C ILE A 117 -1.84 -7.81 2.58
N PHE A 118 -0.98 -7.17 3.37
CA PHE A 118 -0.78 -7.48 4.79
C PHE A 118 -1.18 -6.28 5.63
N LEU A 119 -2.23 -6.41 6.43
CA LEU A 119 -2.76 -5.32 7.24
C LEU A 119 -2.41 -5.54 8.72
N ASP A 120 -1.95 -4.47 9.36
CA ASP A 120 -1.71 -4.44 10.81
C ASP A 120 -2.34 -3.15 11.37
N ASP A 121 -3.39 -3.29 12.17
CA ASP A 121 -4.12 -2.17 12.78
C ASP A 121 -3.79 -1.99 14.27
N THR A 122 -2.63 -2.50 14.71
CA THR A 122 -2.21 -2.35 16.11
C THR A 122 -1.99 -0.86 16.43
N PRO A 123 -2.77 -0.27 17.34
CA PRO A 123 -2.62 1.14 17.68
C PRO A 123 -1.33 1.37 18.46
N SER A 124 -0.76 2.57 18.35
CA SER A 124 0.36 3.03 19.18
C SER A 124 1.63 2.16 19.12
N LEU A 125 1.91 1.53 17.97
CA LEU A 125 3.14 0.77 17.75
C LEU A 125 4.39 1.64 17.98
N SER A 126 5.32 1.14 18.80
CA SER A 126 6.67 1.70 18.84
C SER A 126 7.41 1.42 17.52
N VAL A 127 8.41 2.25 17.21
CA VAL A 127 9.25 2.06 16.02
C VAL A 127 9.95 0.70 16.03
N GLN A 128 10.33 0.20 17.22
CA GLN A 128 10.95 -1.11 17.39
C GLN A 128 9.99 -2.25 17.07
N GLU A 129 8.73 -2.15 17.50
CA GLU A 129 7.70 -3.15 17.19
C GLU A 129 7.35 -3.13 15.70
N LEU A 130 7.13 -1.94 15.13
CA LEU A 130 6.88 -1.77 13.69
C LEU A 130 8.01 -2.41 12.88
N ARG A 131 9.27 -2.11 13.21
CA ARG A 131 10.44 -2.71 12.56
C ARG A 131 10.43 -4.23 12.65
N THR A 132 10.11 -4.79 13.81
CA THR A 132 10.10 -6.24 14.04
C THR A 132 9.04 -6.93 13.19
N ARG A 133 7.83 -6.34 13.13
CA ARG A 133 6.72 -6.86 12.33
C ARG A 133 6.98 -6.72 10.83
N ALA A 134 7.42 -5.55 10.39
CA ALA A 134 7.84 -5.30 9.01
C ALA A 134 8.93 -6.28 8.57
N PHE A 135 9.95 -6.52 9.40
CA PHE A 135 11.01 -7.48 9.11
C PHE A 135 10.48 -8.91 8.93
N ARG A 136 9.53 -9.34 9.78
CA ARG A 136 8.86 -10.63 9.62
C ARG A 136 8.11 -10.70 8.30
N LEU A 137 7.34 -9.68 7.95
CA LEU A 137 6.58 -9.61 6.70
C LEU A 137 7.48 -9.68 5.46
N VAL A 138 8.63 -9.00 5.48
CA VAL A 138 9.62 -9.06 4.39
C VAL A 138 10.23 -10.46 4.29
N ARG A 139 10.59 -11.10 5.41
CA ARG A 139 11.23 -12.43 5.39
C ARG A 139 10.29 -13.56 4.98
N GLU A 140 9.06 -13.56 5.49
CA GLU A 140 8.11 -14.65 5.30
C GLU A 140 7.30 -14.49 4.01
N TYR A 141 6.92 -13.25 3.67
CA TYR A 141 5.97 -12.97 2.58
C TYR A 141 6.56 -12.10 1.47
N GLN A 142 7.87 -11.80 1.53
CA GLN A 142 8.58 -11.02 0.51
C GLN A 142 7.94 -9.65 0.23
N VAL A 143 7.38 -9.02 1.27
CA VAL A 143 6.84 -7.65 1.20
C VAL A 143 7.88 -6.70 0.61
N LYS A 144 7.49 -5.93 -0.40
CA LYS A 144 8.36 -4.99 -1.12
C LYS A 144 8.04 -3.52 -0.84
N LEU A 145 6.83 -3.24 -0.35
CA LEU A 145 6.40 -1.90 0.05
C LEU A 145 5.75 -1.95 1.43
N ILE A 146 6.11 -1.00 2.28
CA ILE A 146 5.50 -0.80 3.60
C ILE A 146 4.90 0.60 3.62
N ILE A 147 3.60 0.69 3.84
CA ILE A 147 2.86 1.93 4.03
C ILE A 147 2.48 2.03 5.52
N ILE A 148 2.61 3.23 6.08
CA ILE A 148 2.26 3.52 7.46
C ILE A 148 1.32 4.72 7.42
N ASP A 149 0.11 4.56 7.97
CA ASP A 149 -0.92 5.61 8.08
C ASP A 149 -1.46 5.68 9.50
#